data_AF-A0A660KTI5-F1
#
_entry.id   AF-A0A660KTI5-F1
#
_cell.length_a   1.000
_cell.length_b   1.000
_cell.length_c   1.000
_cell.angle_alpha   90.00
_cell.angle_beta   90.00
_cell.angle_gamma   90.00
#
_symmetry.space_group_name_H-M   'P 1'
#
loop_
_entity.id
_entity.type
_entity.pdbx_description
1 polymer ?
#
loop_
_entity_poly.entity_id
_entity_poly.type
_entity_poly.pdbx_seq_one_letter_code
_entity_poly.pdbx_strand_id
1 'polypeptide(L)'
;MGNFVLRHGAFSYLPPLTDEEIKKQIAYALANGWAVNIEFTYDPHPRNVYWDMWKIPFFDAKDSDAILAELEACRREHPDAYIRINAYDRSYGKQTTRLTFLVQRPKVERGSTLERTVGPGFTQRYAVRPVE
;
A
#
# COMPACT_ATOMS: atom_id res chain seq x y z
N MET A 1 16.86 19.16 1.18
CA MET A 1 15.92 18.15 1.72
C MET A 1 16.25 16.82 1.07
N GLY A 2 16.44 15.74 1.83
CA GLY A 2 16.58 14.40 1.21
C GLY A 2 15.29 14.02 0.48
N ASN A 3 15.39 13.23 -0.60
CA ASN A 3 14.21 12.72 -1.29
C ASN A 3 13.34 11.95 -0.30
N PHE A 4 12.13 12.47 -0.03
CA PHE A 4 11.15 11.74 0.76
C PHE A 4 10.74 10.48 -0.02
N VAL A 5 10.64 9.37 0.69
CA VAL A 5 10.22 8.07 0.14
C VAL A 5 9.34 7.42 1.19
N LEU A 6 8.06 7.20 0.87
CA LEU A 6 7.10 6.56 1.76
C LEU A 6 7.58 5.16 2.13
N ARG A 7 7.67 4.83 3.41
CA ARG A 7 8.17 3.50 3.85
C ARG A 7 7.07 2.56 4.33
N HIS A 8 5.82 2.77 3.90
CA HIS A 8 4.71 1.87 4.20
C HIS A 8 4.87 0.53 3.48
N GLY A 9 4.32 -0.55 4.04
CA GLY A 9 4.39 -1.89 3.44
C GLY A 9 5.72 -2.60 3.69
N ALA A 10 5.69 -3.93 3.56
CA ALA A 10 6.74 -4.83 4.05
C ALA A 10 8.11 -4.64 3.38
N PHE A 11 8.14 -4.24 2.10
CA PHE A 11 9.36 -4.23 1.28
C PHE A 11 9.88 -2.84 0.94
N SER A 12 9.33 -1.79 1.53
CA SER A 12 9.64 -0.41 1.11
C SER A 12 11.03 0.09 1.48
N TYR A 13 11.86 -0.71 2.15
CA TYR A 13 13.29 -0.43 2.35
C TYR A 13 14.18 -1.04 1.26
N LEU A 14 13.63 -1.92 0.42
CA LEU A 14 14.29 -2.46 -0.76
C LEU A 14 14.12 -1.48 -1.94
N PRO A 15 14.87 -1.68 -3.04
CA PRO A 15 14.53 -1.08 -4.32
C PRO A 15 13.08 -1.40 -4.73
N PRO A 16 12.44 -0.58 -5.60
CA PRO A 16 11.12 -0.90 -6.15
C PRO A 16 11.10 -2.30 -6.74
N LEU A 17 10.08 -3.09 -6.37
CA LEU A 17 9.92 -4.44 -6.89
C LEU A 17 9.61 -4.39 -8.39
N THR A 18 10.28 -5.26 -9.14
CA THR A 18 9.93 -5.56 -10.53
C THR A 18 8.63 -6.35 -10.63
N ASP A 19 7.99 -6.35 -11.79
CA ASP A 19 6.74 -7.10 -11.99
C ASP A 19 6.92 -8.61 -11.78
N GLU A 20 8.09 -9.15 -12.13
CA GLU A 20 8.45 -10.54 -11.85
C GLU A 20 8.55 -10.84 -10.34
N GLU A 21 9.09 -9.90 -9.56
CA GLU A 21 9.15 -10.04 -8.10
C GLU A 21 7.76 -9.89 -7.46
N ILE A 22 6.95 -8.94 -7.94
CA ILE A 22 5.57 -8.75 -7.51
C ILE A 22 4.77 -10.02 -7.79
N LYS A 23 4.88 -10.58 -9.00
CA LYS A 23 4.24 -11.84 -9.39
C LYS A 23 4.61 -12.98 -8.45
N LYS A 24 5.88 -13.10 -8.06
CA LYS A 24 6.34 -14.11 -7.07
C LYS A 24 5.70 -13.89 -5.70
N GLN A 25 5.55 -12.65 -5.23
CA GLN A 25 4.88 -12.36 -3.96
C GLN A 25 3.38 -12.68 -4.02
N ILE A 26 2.71 -12.39 -5.15
CA ILE A 26 1.32 -12.78 -5.37
C ILE A 26 1.20 -14.31 -5.37
N ALA A 27 2.03 -15.01 -6.13
CA ALA A 27 2.03 -16.47 -6.19
C ALA A 27 2.26 -17.10 -4.81
N TYR A 28 3.16 -16.53 -4.00
CA TYR A 28 3.34 -16.93 -2.60
C TYR A 28 2.06 -16.76 -1.78
N ALA A 29 1.38 -15.62 -1.88
CA ALA A 29 0.11 -15.39 -1.17
C ALA A 29 -0.97 -16.39 -1.59
N LEU A 30 -1.12 -16.65 -2.89
CA LEU A 30 -2.07 -17.62 -3.43
C LEU A 30 -1.76 -19.06 -2.96
N ALA A 31 -0.48 -19.45 -2.92
CA ALA A 31 -0.06 -20.76 -2.42
C ALA A 31 -0.39 -20.97 -0.94
N ASN A 32 -0.48 -19.89 -0.15
CA ASN A 32 -0.94 -19.94 1.23
C ASN A 32 -2.48 -19.87 1.37
N GLY A 33 -3.22 -19.81 0.26
CA GLY A 33 -4.67 -19.70 0.24
C GLY A 33 -5.21 -18.35 0.71
N TRP A 34 -4.39 -17.30 0.67
CA TRP A 34 -4.78 -15.95 1.04
C TRP A 34 -5.46 -15.24 -0.14
N ALA A 35 -6.55 -14.52 0.15
CA ALA A 35 -7.24 -13.72 -0.86
C ALA A 35 -6.43 -12.45 -1.13
N VAL A 36 -6.15 -12.16 -2.39
CA VAL A 36 -5.36 -10.97 -2.78
C VAL A 36 -6.30 -9.84 -3.15
N ASN A 37 -5.96 -8.59 -2.81
CA ASN A 37 -6.62 -7.41 -3.35
C ASN A 37 -5.60 -6.33 -3.72
N ILE A 38 -6.04 -5.40 -4.55
CA ILE A 38 -5.29 -4.23 -4.99
C ILE A 38 -6.01 -3.00 -4.45
N GLU A 39 -5.26 -2.08 -3.86
CA GLU A 39 -5.81 -0.83 -3.33
C GLU A 39 -4.91 0.34 -3.72
N PHE A 40 -5.49 1.52 -3.88
CA PHE A 40 -4.77 2.73 -4.26
C PHE A 40 -5.18 3.94 -3.43
N THR A 41 -4.29 4.94 -3.35
CA THR A 41 -4.59 6.22 -2.69
C THR A 41 -3.72 7.33 -3.25
N TYR A 42 -4.21 8.56 -3.14
CA TYR A 42 -3.42 9.78 -3.35
C TYR A 42 -3.01 10.44 -2.02
N ASP A 43 -3.53 9.95 -0.88
CA ASP A 43 -3.19 10.42 0.45
C ASP A 43 -2.27 9.43 1.17
N PRO A 44 -0.96 9.74 1.30
CA PRO A 44 0.01 8.87 1.96
C PRO A 44 -0.02 8.98 3.49
N HIS A 45 -0.99 9.70 4.08
CA HIS A 45 -1.03 9.91 5.53
C HIS A 45 -1.01 8.57 6.30
N PRO A 46 -0.18 8.42 7.36
CA PRO A 46 0.00 7.15 8.07
C PRO A 46 -1.25 6.64 8.78
N ARG A 47 -2.27 7.49 8.95
CA ARG A 47 -3.58 7.12 9.51
C ARG A 47 -4.66 6.93 8.45
N ASN A 48 -4.34 7.09 7.16
CA ASN A 48 -5.22 6.70 6.08
C ASN A 48 -5.19 5.16 5.95
N VAL A 49 -6.06 4.49 6.70
CA VAL A 49 -6.11 3.02 6.78
C VAL A 49 -6.89 2.42 5.61
N TYR A 50 -7.94 3.11 5.16
CA TYR A 50 -8.83 2.69 4.09
C TYR A 50 -8.43 3.36 2.78
N TRP A 51 -7.78 2.59 1.92
CA TRP A 51 -7.46 2.99 0.56
C TRP A 51 -8.61 2.57 -0.36
N ASP A 52 -8.69 3.19 -1.53
CA ASP A 52 -9.72 2.85 -2.51
C ASP A 52 -9.45 1.46 -3.08
N MET A 53 -10.48 0.61 -3.08
CA MET A 53 -10.35 -0.74 -3.61
C MET A 53 -10.37 -0.71 -5.14
N TRP A 54 -9.38 -1.35 -5.76
CA TRP A 54 -9.45 -1.70 -7.17
C TRP A 54 -10.30 -2.96 -7.33
N LYS A 55 -11.56 -2.77 -7.71
CA LYS A 55 -12.56 -3.84 -7.84
C LYS A 55 -12.74 -4.62 -6.52
N ILE A 56 -13.27 -5.84 -6.61
CA ILE A 56 -13.43 -6.75 -5.46
C ILE A 56 -12.14 -7.57 -5.24
N PRO A 57 -11.87 -8.04 -4.01
CA PRO A 57 -10.79 -8.99 -3.75
C PRO A 57 -10.89 -10.26 -4.60
N PHE A 58 -9.74 -10.79 -5.00
CA PHE A 58 -9.59 -12.01 -5.77
C PHE A 58 -9.70 -13.24 -4.85
N PHE A 59 -10.91 -13.55 -4.37
CA PHE A 59 -11.14 -14.59 -3.35
C PHE A 59 -10.76 -16.01 -3.82
N ASP A 60 -11.07 -16.35 -5.07
CA ASP A 60 -10.90 -17.69 -5.66
C ASP A 60 -9.81 -17.72 -6.74
N ALA A 61 -8.99 -16.67 -6.84
CA ALA A 61 -7.92 -16.64 -7.83
C ALA A 61 -6.86 -17.69 -7.53
N LYS A 62 -6.39 -18.34 -8.59
CA LYS A 62 -5.27 -19.30 -8.57
C LYS A 62 -4.12 -18.87 -9.46
N ASP A 63 -4.34 -17.84 -10.28
CA ASP A 63 -3.41 -17.38 -11.28
C ASP A 63 -2.89 -15.99 -10.91
N SER A 64 -1.58 -15.92 -10.67
CA SER A 64 -0.88 -14.66 -10.41
C SER A 64 -0.85 -13.74 -11.63
N ASP A 65 -0.89 -14.29 -12.85
CA ASP A 65 -0.86 -13.49 -14.09
C ASP A 65 -2.13 -12.67 -14.26
N ALA A 66 -3.29 -13.26 -13.97
CA ALA A 66 -4.57 -12.54 -13.98
C ALA A 66 -4.56 -11.34 -13.01
N ILE A 67 -4.01 -11.51 -11.81
CA ILE A 67 -3.91 -10.42 -10.81
C ILE A 67 -2.90 -9.37 -11.27
N LEU A 68 -1.78 -9.78 -11.88
CA LEU A 68 -0.79 -8.85 -12.42
C LEU A 68 -1.40 -8.00 -13.57
N ALA A 69 -2.21 -8.60 -14.43
CA ALA A 69 -2.91 -7.87 -15.49
C ALA A 69 -3.89 -6.81 -14.93
N GLU A 70 -4.56 -7.13 -13.82
CA GLU A 70 -5.42 -6.19 -13.10
C GLU A 70 -4.62 -5.08 -12.40
N LEU A 71 -3.44 -5.39 -11.87
CA LEU A 71 -2.50 -4.38 -11.38
C LEU A 71 -2.11 -3.42 -12.50
N GLU A 72 -1.76 -3.92 -13.68
CA GLU A 72 -1.44 -3.06 -14.82
C GLU A 72 -2.61 -2.18 -15.25
N ALA A 73 -3.85 -2.68 -15.16
CA ALA A 73 -5.02 -1.86 -15.41
C ALA A 73 -5.17 -0.73 -14.38
N CYS A 74 -4.98 -1.03 -13.10
CA CYS A 74 -5.00 -0.05 -12.01
C CYS A 74 -3.90 1.02 -12.19
N ARG A 75 -2.67 0.60 -12.54
CA ARG A 75 -1.55 1.52 -12.81
C ARG A 75 -1.85 2.48 -13.96
N ARG A 76 -2.50 2.00 -15.03
CA ARG A 76 -2.89 2.86 -16.17
C ARG A 76 -3.96 3.88 -15.81
N GLU A 77 -4.93 3.52 -14.99
CA GLU A 77 -6.00 4.42 -14.57
C GLU A 77 -5.54 5.41 -13.49
N HIS A 78 -4.60 5.00 -12.64
CA HIS A 78 -4.11 5.77 -11.51
C HIS A 78 -2.57 5.94 -11.53
N PRO A 79 -1.99 6.61 -12.53
CA PRO A 79 -0.54 6.67 -12.73
C PRO A 79 0.23 7.41 -11.61
N ASP A 80 -0.43 8.32 -10.90
CA ASP A 80 0.15 9.12 -9.83
C ASP A 80 -0.30 8.67 -8.43
N ALA A 81 -0.99 7.52 -8.31
CA ALA A 81 -1.39 6.98 -7.02
C ALA A 81 -0.28 6.12 -6.39
N TYR A 82 -0.31 6.02 -5.07
CA TYR A 82 0.28 4.88 -4.39
C TYR A 82 -0.63 3.68 -4.61
N ILE A 83 -0.05 2.55 -5.00
CA ILE A 83 -0.79 1.28 -5.15
C ILE A 83 -0.14 0.25 -4.25
N ARG A 84 -0.96 -0.49 -3.51
CA ARG A 84 -0.53 -1.61 -2.67
C ARG A 84 -1.25 -2.88 -3.06
N ILE A 85 -0.57 -4.00 -2.86
CA ILE A 85 -1.17 -5.32 -2.84
C ILE A 85 -1.31 -5.74 -1.39
N ASN A 86 -2.48 -6.27 -1.03
CA ASN A 86 -2.66 -6.96 0.24
C ASN A 86 -3.04 -8.43 0.01
N ALA A 87 -2.65 -9.27 0.96
CA ALA A 87 -3.06 -10.67 1.05
C ALA A 87 -3.76 -10.90 2.39
N TYR A 88 -5.01 -11.32 2.34
CA TYR A 88 -5.88 -11.54 3.50
C TYR A 88 -5.97 -13.03 3.85
N ASP A 89 -5.69 -13.35 5.11
CA ASP A 89 -5.79 -14.69 5.66
C ASP A 89 -7.12 -14.87 6.37
N ARG A 90 -8.01 -15.66 5.77
CA ARG A 90 -9.34 -15.99 6.30
C ARG A 90 -9.34 -17.16 7.30
N SER A 91 -8.19 -17.75 7.61
CA SER A 91 -8.13 -18.86 8.55
C SER A 91 -8.60 -18.45 9.95
N TYR A 92 -9.23 -19.39 10.66
CA TYR A 92 -9.71 -19.18 12.01
C TYR A 92 -8.53 -18.80 12.93
N GLY A 93 -8.70 -17.74 13.73
CA GLY A 93 -7.65 -17.18 14.58
C GLY A 93 -6.68 -16.22 13.87
N LYS A 94 -6.82 -16.00 12.56
CA LYS A 94 -6.11 -14.93 11.82
C LYS A 94 -7.07 -13.83 11.39
N GLN A 95 -7.96 -14.12 10.43
CA GLN A 95 -9.00 -13.20 9.93
C GLN A 95 -8.50 -11.77 9.69
N THR A 96 -7.30 -11.63 9.11
CA THR A 96 -6.63 -10.33 8.95
C THR A 96 -5.64 -10.35 7.78
N THR A 97 -5.19 -9.16 7.38
CA THR A 97 -4.13 -8.98 6.39
C THR A 97 -2.84 -9.62 6.88
N ARG A 98 -2.26 -10.48 6.04
CA ARG A 98 -1.04 -11.20 6.33
C ARG A 98 0.20 -10.62 5.69
N LEU A 99 0.02 -9.99 4.53
CA LEU A 99 1.08 -9.29 3.81
C LEU A 99 0.49 -8.05 3.15
N THR A 100 1.21 -6.93 3.22
CA THR A 100 0.91 -5.71 2.47
C THR A 100 2.22 -5.11 1.99
N PHE A 101 2.29 -4.74 0.71
CA PHE A 101 3.47 -4.10 0.12
C PHE A 101 3.09 -3.14 -1.01
N LEU A 102 3.88 -2.08 -1.16
CA LEU A 102 3.71 -1.10 -2.23
C LEU A 102 4.23 -1.65 -3.56
N VAL A 103 3.48 -1.37 -4.62
CA VAL A 103 3.80 -1.76 -6.01
C VAL A 103 3.82 -0.58 -6.97
N GLN A 104 3.32 0.58 -6.56
CA GLN A 104 3.47 1.85 -7.29
C GLN A 104 3.60 3.01 -6.29
N ARG A 105 4.34 4.03 -6.70
CA ARG A 105 4.48 5.34 -6.03
C ARG A 105 4.34 6.44 -7.08
N PRO A 106 3.89 7.65 -6.70
CA PRO A 106 3.97 8.80 -7.60
C PRO A 106 5.42 9.12 -7.95
N LYS A 107 5.63 9.75 -9.11
CA LYS A 107 6.96 10.17 -9.59
C LYS A 107 7.67 11.12 -8.64
N VAL A 108 6.91 11.93 -7.92
CA VAL A 108 7.41 12.91 -6.95
C VAL A 108 6.65 12.73 -5.63
N GLU A 109 7.35 12.30 -4.59
CA GLU A 109 6.80 12.19 -3.25
C GLU A 109 7.18 13.45 -2.43
N ARG A 110 6.21 14.31 -2.15
CA ARG A 110 6.46 15.59 -1.43
C ARG A 110 6.68 15.40 0.07
N GLY A 111 6.18 14.31 0.64
CA GLY A 111 6.29 14.00 2.06
C GLY A 111 5.23 14.66 2.92
N SER A 112 5.57 14.88 4.18
CA SER A 112 4.66 15.44 5.19
C SER A 112 5.36 16.44 6.09
N THR A 113 4.61 17.40 6.61
CA THR A 113 5.05 18.31 7.66
C THR A 113 4.53 17.86 9.02
N LEU A 114 5.21 18.27 10.09
CA LEU A 114 4.78 18.05 11.47
C LEU A 114 4.37 19.38 12.10
N GLU A 115 3.07 19.61 12.17
CA GLU A 115 2.47 20.76 12.86
C GLU A 115 2.50 20.54 14.38
N ARG A 116 2.79 21.60 15.12
CA ARG A 116 2.87 21.60 16.58
C ARG A 116 2.02 22.73 17.14
N THR A 117 1.00 22.38 17.92
CA THR A 117 0.18 23.35 18.65
C THR A 117 0.52 23.27 20.14
N VAL A 118 0.88 24.41 20.73
CA VAL A 118 1.15 24.52 22.17
C VAL A 118 -0.16 24.44 22.95
N GLY A 119 -0.25 23.50 23.88
CA GLY A 119 -1.37 23.34 24.81
C GLY A 119 -1.05 23.88 26.21
N PRO A 120 -1.87 23.57 27.23
CA PRO A 120 -1.59 23.98 28.60
C PRO A 120 -0.25 23.45 29.13
N GLY A 121 0.49 24.33 29.81
CA GLY A 121 1.83 24.03 30.32
C GLY A 121 2.83 23.76 29.18
N PHE A 122 3.47 22.59 29.23
CA PHE A 122 4.47 22.16 28.24
C PHE A 122 3.92 21.11 27.26
N THR A 123 2.59 20.93 27.21
CA THR A 123 1.96 19.96 26.30
C THR A 123 2.04 20.44 24.86
N GLN A 124 2.37 19.55 23.93
CA GLN A 124 2.25 19.79 22.49
C GLN A 124 1.27 18.82 21.86
N ARG A 125 0.38 19.34 21.00
CA ARG A 125 -0.48 18.55 20.12
C ARG A 125 0.12 18.54 18.73
N TYR A 126 0.19 17.35 18.14
CA TYR A 126 0.81 17.12 16.85
C TYR A 126 -0.24 16.81 15.78
N ALA A 127 -0.02 17.35 14.59
CA ALA A 127 -0.71 16.90 13.39
C ALA A 127 0.31 16.66 12.27
N VAL A 128 0.13 15.57 11.53
CA VAL A 128 0.89 15.30 10.32
C VAL A 128 0.05 15.81 9.15
N ARG A 129 0.62 16.69 8.32
CA ARG A 129 -0.05 17.21 7.13
C ARG A 129 0.71 16.83 5.88
N PRO A 130 0.03 16.55 4.75
CA PRO A 130 0.67 16.53 3.45
C PRO A 130 1.39 17.86 3.18
N VAL A 131 2.52 17.81 2.48
CA VAL A 131 3.18 19.02 1.96
C VAL A 131 2.36 19.54 0.77
N GLU A 132 1.99 20.83 0.79
CA GLU A 132 1.24 21.52 -0.28
C GLU A 132 1.99 21.62 -1.62
#